data_AF-A0A1A8EGW9-F1
#
_entry.id   AF-A0A1A8EGW9-F1
#
_cell.length_a   1.000
_cell.length_b   1.000
_cell.length_c   1.000
_cell.angle_alpha   90.00
_cell.angle_beta   90.00
_cell.angle_gamma   90.00
#
_symmetry.space_group_name_H-M   'P 1'
#
loop_
_entity.id
_entity.type
_entity.pdbx_description
1 polymer ?
#
loop_
_entity_poly.entity_id
_entity_poly.type
_entity_poly.pdbx_seq_one_letter_code
_entity_poly.pdbx_strand_id
1 'polypeptide(L)'
;PPKCPPGVSLLMDGCDCCKTCARQVGEVCNEADTCDYHKGLYCDYSSDKPRYEKGVCAYMVGTGCEHDGVIYRNGQSFKPNCKYQCVCVNGAIGCVALCTESQPPRVWCQSPRRVKVRGQCCEQW
;
A
#
# COMPACT_ATOMS: atom_id res chain seq x y z
N PRO A 1 24.38 -9.06 -6.90
CA PRO A 1 23.46 -8.00 -6.41
C PRO A 1 22.47 -8.61 -5.42
N PRO A 2 22.06 -7.90 -4.35
CA PRO A 2 21.12 -8.44 -3.39
C PRO A 2 19.76 -8.72 -4.05
N LYS A 3 19.08 -9.79 -3.62
CA LYS A 3 17.69 -10.03 -3.97
C LYS A 3 16.82 -9.52 -2.83
N CYS A 4 16.06 -8.47 -3.10
CA CYS A 4 15.11 -7.93 -2.12
C CYS A 4 13.79 -8.70 -2.13
N PRO A 5 13.06 -8.71 -1.00
CA PRO A 5 11.71 -9.26 -0.96
C PRO A 5 10.80 -8.61 -2.00
N PRO A 6 9.75 -9.31 -2.46
CA PRO A 6 8.77 -8.74 -3.38
C PRO A 6 8.20 -7.41 -2.86
N GLY A 7 8.20 -6.39 -3.71
CA GLY A 7 7.69 -5.07 -3.38
C GLY A 7 8.63 -4.18 -2.57
N VAL A 8 9.86 -4.61 -2.28
CA VAL A 8 10.91 -3.78 -1.65
C VAL A 8 11.85 -3.25 -2.72
N SER A 9 12.09 -1.93 -2.76
CA SER A 9 13.02 -1.33 -3.71
C SER A 9 14.47 -1.72 -3.42
N LEU A 10 15.24 -1.93 -4.49
CA LEU A 10 16.70 -2.03 -4.42
C LEU A 10 17.30 -0.63 -4.67
N LEU A 11 17.83 0.00 -3.62
CA LEU A 11 18.35 1.37 -3.64
C LEU A 11 19.85 1.37 -3.37
N MET A 12 20.51 2.51 -3.62
CA MET A 12 21.84 2.71 -3.06
C MET A 12 21.73 3.04 -1.56
N ASP A 13 22.70 2.59 -0.78
CA ASP A 13 22.91 3.09 0.58
C ASP A 13 23.22 4.59 0.57
N GLY A 14 23.12 5.27 1.71
CA GLY A 14 23.37 6.72 1.75
C GLY A 14 24.83 7.13 1.55
N CYS A 15 25.74 6.16 1.40
CA CYS A 15 27.11 6.37 0.96
C CYS A 15 27.26 6.28 -0.57
N ASP A 16 26.18 6.05 -1.32
CA ASP A 16 26.13 5.88 -2.77
C ASP A 16 27.10 4.79 -3.31
N CYS A 17 27.38 3.76 -2.51
CA CYS A 17 28.40 2.76 -2.79
C CYS A 17 27.79 1.38 -3.07
N CYS A 18 26.84 0.96 -2.23
CA CYS A 18 26.31 -0.39 -2.26
C CYS A 18 24.81 -0.39 -2.57
N LYS A 19 24.38 -1.31 -3.44
CA LYS A 19 22.95 -1.60 -3.58
C LYS A 19 22.47 -2.39 -2.37
N THR A 20 21.48 -1.87 -1.66
CA THR A 20 20.87 -2.50 -0.49
C THR A 20 19.34 -2.52 -0.66
N CYS A 21 18.67 -3.35 0.14
CA CYS A 21 17.21 -3.36 0.16
C CYS A 21 16.72 -2.21 1.01
N ALA A 22 15.86 -1.39 0.44
CA ALA A 22 15.33 -0.22 1.09
C ALA A 22 14.54 -0.57 2.35
N ARG A 23 14.76 0.20 3.41
CA ARG A 23 14.00 0.07 4.65
C ARG A 23 12.53 0.44 4.41
N GLN A 24 11.64 -0.38 4.94
CA GLN A 24 10.19 -0.24 4.80
C GLN A 24 9.59 0.49 6.01
N VAL A 25 8.31 0.88 5.91
CA VAL A 25 7.62 1.62 6.97
C VAL A 25 7.73 0.91 8.33
N GLY A 26 8.09 1.67 9.36
CA GLY A 26 8.27 1.16 10.73
C GLY A 26 9.63 0.49 10.99
N GLU A 27 10.46 0.29 9.97
CA GLU A 27 11.82 -0.22 10.16
C GLU A 27 12.77 0.90 10.60
N VAL A 28 13.81 0.51 11.35
CA VAL A 28 14.88 1.43 11.77
C VAL A 28 15.73 1.82 10.57
N CYS A 29 16.04 3.11 10.47
CA CYS A 29 16.86 3.70 9.43
C CYS A 29 17.93 4.62 10.03
N ASN A 30 18.93 4.94 9.23
CA ASN A 30 19.98 5.91 9.55
C ASN A 30 20.52 6.49 8.22
N GLU A 31 21.65 7.19 8.28
CA GLU A 31 22.29 7.79 7.11
C GLU A 31 22.69 6.75 6.05
N ALA A 32 23.15 5.56 6.43
CA ALA A 32 23.49 4.48 5.50
C ALA A 32 22.29 3.61 5.10
N ASP A 33 21.43 3.27 6.06
CA ASP A 33 20.24 2.43 5.90
C ASP A 33 19.04 3.27 5.43
N THR A 34 18.93 3.49 4.12
CA THR A 34 17.93 4.37 3.52
C THR A 34 16.52 3.77 3.43
N CYS A 35 15.49 4.60 3.64
CA CYS A 35 14.09 4.22 3.45
C CYS A 35 13.70 4.17 1.96
N ASP A 36 12.65 3.43 1.66
CA ASP A 36 12.12 3.28 0.29
C ASP A 36 11.46 4.57 -0.23
N TYR A 37 12.28 5.47 -0.79
CA TYR A 37 11.79 6.75 -1.32
C TYR A 37 10.86 6.58 -2.53
N HIS A 38 10.92 5.47 -3.28
CA HIS A 38 9.93 5.18 -4.32
C HIS A 38 8.52 5.00 -3.75
N LYS A 39 8.39 4.66 -2.46
CA LYS A 39 7.13 4.58 -1.72
C LYS A 39 6.81 5.85 -0.93
N GLY A 40 7.58 6.93 -1.11
CA GLY A 40 7.41 8.17 -0.36
C GLY A 40 7.81 8.06 1.13
N LEU A 41 8.69 7.10 1.46
CA LEU A 41 9.22 6.97 2.81
C LEU A 41 10.42 7.89 3.02
N TYR A 42 10.50 8.48 4.21
CA TYR A 42 11.65 9.22 4.72
C TYR A 42 12.05 8.68 6.09
N CYS A 43 13.31 8.88 6.48
CA CYS A 43 13.77 8.49 7.80
C CYS A 43 13.40 9.58 8.82
N ASP A 44 12.46 9.28 9.72
CA ASP A 44 12.06 10.20 10.78
C ASP A 44 12.93 10.03 12.02
N TYR A 45 13.81 11.01 12.26
CA TYR A 45 14.69 11.08 13.42
C TYR A 45 14.06 11.80 14.63
N SER A 46 12.78 12.19 14.54
CA SER A 46 12.10 13.00 15.57
C SER A 46 12.17 12.41 16.98
N SER A 47 12.23 11.08 17.09
CA SER A 47 12.27 10.33 18.35
C SER A 47 13.68 10.17 18.94
N ASP A 48 14.74 10.41 18.16
CA ASP A 48 16.14 10.23 18.59
C ASP A 48 16.80 11.57 18.94
N LYS A 49 16.01 12.58 19.30
CA LYS A 49 16.52 13.87 19.74
C LYS A 49 17.28 13.72 21.07
N PRO A 50 18.46 14.33 21.23
CA PRO A 50 19.13 15.27 20.31
C PRO A 50 20.21 14.63 19.42
N ARG A 51 20.32 13.31 19.36
CA ARG A 51 21.42 12.60 18.67
C ARG A 51 21.22 12.55 17.16
N TYR A 52 19.98 12.32 16.71
CA TYR A 52 19.63 12.21 15.28
C TYR A 52 20.47 11.16 14.52
N GLU A 53 20.87 10.08 15.18
CA GLU A 53 21.67 9.00 14.59
C GLU A 53 20.77 7.88 14.05
N LYS A 54 19.60 7.68 14.66
CA LYS A 54 18.64 6.62 14.28
C LYS A 54 17.24 7.18 14.12
N GLY A 55 16.58 6.76 13.05
CA GLY A 55 15.18 7.09 12.81
C GLY A 55 14.34 5.86 12.55
N VAL A 56 13.08 6.09 12.24
CA VAL A 56 12.14 5.08 11.77
C VAL A 56 11.58 5.52 10.43
N CYS A 57 11.50 4.61 9.47
CA CYS A 57 10.94 4.93 8.17
C CYS A 57 9.45 5.26 8.30
N ALA A 58 9.10 6.48 7.92
CA ALA A 58 7.76 7.02 7.97
C ALA A 58 7.38 7.62 6.62
N TYR A 59 6.08 7.77 6.37
CA TYR A 59 5.58 8.44 5.18
C TYR A 59 5.69 9.95 5.31
N MET A 60 6.16 10.64 4.27
CA MET A 60 6.26 12.10 4.29
C MET A 60 4.94 12.75 4.68
N VAL A 61 4.98 13.65 5.68
CA VAL A 61 3.81 14.38 6.17
C VAL A 61 3.17 15.13 4.99
N GLY A 62 1.87 14.93 4.77
CA GLY A 62 1.12 15.52 3.64
C GLY A 62 0.89 14.61 2.44
N THR A 63 1.45 13.39 2.39
CA THR A 63 1.20 12.41 1.30
C THR A 63 0.02 11.45 1.57
N GLY A 64 -0.89 11.83 2.47
CA GLY A 64 -2.10 11.05 2.76
C GLY A 64 -3.21 11.23 1.73
N CYS A 65 -4.27 10.44 1.83
CA CYS A 65 -5.45 10.50 0.98
C CYS A 65 -6.67 10.82 1.83
N GLU A 66 -7.65 11.50 1.26
CA GLU A 66 -8.96 11.65 1.88
C GLU A 66 -10.00 10.83 1.09
N HIS A 67 -10.81 10.06 1.80
CA HIS A 67 -11.95 9.36 1.22
C HIS A 67 -13.13 9.38 2.18
N ASP A 68 -14.27 9.91 1.73
CA ASP A 68 -15.50 10.09 2.51
C ASP A 68 -15.26 10.82 3.85
N GLY A 69 -14.42 11.86 3.84
CA GLY A 69 -14.07 12.64 5.04
C GLY A 69 -13.11 11.94 6.01
N VAL A 70 -12.61 10.75 5.67
CA VAL A 70 -11.60 10.02 6.46
C VAL A 70 -10.24 10.19 5.82
N ILE A 71 -9.26 10.61 6.63
CA ILE A 71 -7.86 10.74 6.20
C ILE A 71 -7.14 9.41 6.38
N TYR A 72 -6.58 8.90 5.29
CA TYR A 72 -5.75 7.71 5.22
C TYR A 72 -4.29 8.12 5.06
N ARG A 73 -3.41 7.55 5.88
CA ARG A 73 -1.96 7.72 5.73
C ARG A 73 -1.52 7.08 4.42
N ASN A 74 -0.46 7.59 3.82
CA ASN A 74 0.19 6.93 2.71
C ASN A 74 0.53 5.47 3.10
N GLY A 75 0.38 4.53 2.18
CA GLY A 75 0.46 3.08 2.41
C GLY A 75 -0.70 2.44 3.17
N GLN A 76 -1.61 3.22 3.77
CA GLN A 76 -2.72 2.66 4.53
C GLN A 76 -3.72 1.98 3.59
N SER A 77 -4.02 0.70 3.90
CA SER A 77 -5.07 -0.05 3.22
C SER A 77 -6.41 0.09 3.93
N PHE A 78 -7.50 0.14 3.17
CA PHE A 78 -8.86 0.21 3.70
C PHE A 78 -9.86 -0.48 2.78
N LYS A 79 -11.06 -0.78 3.29
CA LYS A 79 -12.15 -1.39 2.53
C LYS A 79 -13.36 -0.46 2.56
N PRO A 80 -13.58 0.38 1.52
CA PRO A 80 -14.70 1.33 1.52
C PRO A 80 -16.06 0.61 1.52
N ASN A 81 -16.09 -0.59 0.98
CA ASN A 81 -17.21 -1.51 1.08
C ASN A 81 -16.71 -2.95 0.90
N CYS A 82 -17.60 -3.93 0.97
CA CYS A 82 -17.23 -5.33 0.86
C CYS A 82 -16.70 -5.75 -0.54
N LYS A 83 -16.96 -4.95 -1.60
CA LYS A 83 -16.59 -5.27 -2.99
C LYS A 83 -15.17 -4.82 -3.34
N TYR A 84 -14.55 -3.93 -2.58
CA TYR A 84 -13.25 -3.32 -2.92
C TYR A 84 -12.27 -3.32 -1.75
N GLN A 85 -10.99 -3.47 -2.08
CA GLN A 85 -9.88 -3.20 -1.18
C GLN A 85 -9.00 -2.12 -1.81
N CYS A 86 -8.76 -1.05 -1.08
CA CYS A 86 -8.05 0.13 -1.54
C CYS A 86 -6.79 0.37 -0.71
N VAL A 87 -5.85 1.09 -1.30
CA VAL A 87 -4.63 1.57 -0.66
C VAL A 87 -4.38 3.01 -1.05
N CYS A 88 -4.07 3.85 -0.05
CA CYS A 88 -3.58 5.20 -0.30
C CYS A 88 -2.10 5.15 -0.66
N VAL A 89 -1.71 5.75 -1.78
CA VAL A 89 -0.30 5.84 -2.23
C VAL A 89 -0.04 7.24 -2.75
N ASN A 90 0.82 8.00 -2.07
CA ASN A 90 1.25 9.35 -2.46
C ASN A 90 0.08 10.30 -2.82
N GLY A 91 -0.98 10.30 -2.00
CA GLY A 91 -2.18 11.11 -2.24
C GLY A 91 -3.17 10.56 -3.26
N ALA A 92 -2.86 9.44 -3.92
CA ALA A 92 -3.78 8.75 -4.82
C ALA A 92 -4.35 7.48 -4.16
N ILE A 93 -5.62 7.17 -4.45
CA ILE A 93 -6.27 5.94 -3.97
C ILE A 93 -6.33 4.93 -5.13
N GLY A 94 -5.69 3.78 -4.94
CA GLY A 94 -5.80 2.63 -5.84
C GLY A 94 -6.66 1.53 -5.22
N CYS A 95 -7.62 0.97 -5.98
CA CYS A 95 -8.52 -0.08 -5.49
C CYS A 95 -8.50 -1.31 -6.40
N VAL A 96 -8.66 -2.49 -5.79
CA VAL A 96 -8.87 -3.76 -6.48
C VAL A 96 -10.23 -4.33 -6.12
N ALA A 97 -10.91 -4.93 -7.10
CA ALA A 97 -12.17 -5.62 -6.88
C ALA A 97 -11.93 -6.95 -6.14
N LEU A 98 -12.67 -7.18 -5.06
CA LEU A 98 -12.67 -8.43 -4.29
C LEU A 98 -13.67 -9.45 -4.85
N CYS A 99 -14.63 -8.99 -5.65
CA CYS A 99 -15.60 -9.86 -6.29
C CYS A 99 -15.03 -10.49 -7.56
N THR A 100 -15.24 -11.80 -7.71
CA THR A 100 -14.84 -12.53 -8.90
C THR A 100 -15.81 -12.25 -10.05
N GLU A 101 -15.27 -11.94 -11.22
CA GLU A 101 -16.01 -11.92 -12.48
C GLU A 101 -16.31 -13.36 -12.92
N SER A 102 -17.45 -13.93 -12.52
CA SER A 102 -17.90 -15.23 -13.05
C SER A 102 -18.54 -15.09 -14.43
N GLN A 103 -18.53 -16.15 -15.24
CA GLN A 103 -19.26 -16.22 -16.51
C GLN A 103 -20.75 -16.59 -16.28
N PRO A 104 -21.66 -16.14 -17.15
CA PRO A 104 -23.08 -16.51 -17.06
C PRO A 104 -23.29 -18.01 -17.26
N PRO A 105 -24.39 -18.58 -16.73
CA PRO A 105 -24.71 -19.99 -16.91
C PRO A 105 -25.03 -20.22 -18.39
N ARG A 106 -24.24 -21.06 -19.06
CA ARG A 106 -24.20 -21.11 -20.53
C ARG A 106 -25.41 -21.75 -21.22
N VAL A 107 -26.27 -22.47 -20.49
CA VAL A 107 -27.16 -23.46 -21.15
C VAL A 107 -28.63 -23.48 -20.72
N TRP A 108 -29.04 -22.75 -19.68
CA TRP A 108 -30.41 -22.92 -19.14
C TRP A 108 -31.15 -21.64 -18.77
N CYS A 109 -30.52 -20.46 -18.88
CA CYS A 109 -31.17 -19.21 -18.50
C CYS A 109 -31.46 -18.36 -19.75
N GLN A 110 -32.73 -18.09 -20.03
CA GLN A 110 -33.16 -17.27 -21.17
C GLN A 110 -32.76 -15.79 -21.02
N SER A 111 -32.51 -15.33 -19.79
CA SER A 111 -32.08 -13.96 -19.50
C SER A 111 -31.20 -13.96 -18.24
N PRO A 112 -29.95 -14.45 -18.36
CA PRO A 112 -29.04 -14.48 -17.23
C PRO A 112 -28.78 -13.06 -16.77
N ARG A 113 -28.94 -12.83 -15.46
CA ARG A 113 -28.63 -11.55 -14.82
C ARG A 113 -27.93 -11.82 -13.52
N ARG A 114 -26.93 -11.00 -13.21
CA ARG A 114 -26.31 -11.01 -11.88
C ARG A 114 -27.33 -10.47 -10.88
N VAL A 115 -27.56 -11.20 -9.78
CA VAL A 115 -28.49 -10.82 -8.73
C VAL A 115 -27.78 -10.68 -7.38
N LYS A 116 -28.26 -9.72 -6.59
CA LYS A 116 -27.80 -9.52 -5.22
C LYS A 116 -28.48 -10.54 -4.31
N VAL A 117 -27.74 -11.56 -3.89
CA VAL A 117 -28.22 -12.56 -2.93
C VAL A 117 -28.12 -12.00 -1.50
N ARG A 118 -29.17 -12.21 -0.70
CA ARG A 118 -29.21 -11.75 0.69
C ARG A 118 -28.06 -12.37 1.49
N GLY A 119 -27.29 -11.54 2.20
CA GLY A 119 -26.15 -11.98 3.01
C GLY A 119 -24.83 -12.14 2.24
N GLN A 120 -24.83 -12.02 0.91
CA GLN A 120 -23.59 -12.04 0.12
C GLN A 120 -23.16 -10.65 -0.30
N CYS A 121 -21.83 -10.43 -0.39
CA CYS A 121 -21.28 -9.18 -0.88
C CYS A 121 -21.41 -9.03 -2.41
N CYS A 122 -20.94 -10.04 -3.14
CA CYS A 122 -20.88 -10.03 -4.59
C CYS A 122 -22.20 -10.49 -5.18
N GLU A 123 -22.51 -10.01 -6.39
CA GLU A 123 -23.64 -10.55 -7.14
C GLU A 123 -23.24 -11.88 -7.75
N GLN A 124 -24.23 -12.76 -7.91
CA GLN A 124 -24.06 -14.09 -8.49
C GLN A 124 -24.91 -14.21 -9.75
N TRP A 125 -24.47 -15.08 -10.67
CA TRP A 125 -25.23 -15.49 -11.84
C TRP A 125 -26.33 -16.49 -11.50
#